data_AF-Q5P948-F1
#
_entry.id   AF-Q5P948-F1
#
_cell.length_a   1.000
_cell.length_b   1.000
_cell.length_c   1.000
_cell.angle_alpha   90.00
_cell.angle_beta   90.00
_cell.angle_gamma   90.00
#
_symmetry.space_group_name_H-M   'P 1'
#
loop_
_entity.id
_entity.type
_entity.pdbx_description
1 polymer ?
#
loop_
_entity_poly.entity_id
_entity_poly.type
_entity_poly.pdbx_seq_one_letter_code
_entity_poly.pdbx_strand_id
1 'polypeptide(L)'
;MFYCEQAIGFSSEFGLDDEGYYSALVRMFEQALKIVVSLPEPQRETFLGRLDDVRAMGQNVGWGVGDDFDALWRRAGLEIGE
;
A
#
# COMPACT_ATOMS: atom_id res chain seq x y z
N MET A 1 7.48 1.22 11.85
CA MET A 1 6.71 0.04 12.31
C MET A 1 5.65 0.47 13.31
N PHE A 2 6.06 0.96 14.49
CA PHE A 2 5.16 1.41 15.57
C PHE A 2 4.12 2.47 15.18
N TYR A 3 4.49 3.40 14.28
CA TYR A 3 3.56 4.44 13.80
C TYR A 3 2.51 3.90 12.82
N CYS A 4 2.85 2.88 12.04
CA CYS A 4 1.90 2.18 11.14
C CYS A 4 0.93 1.32 11.96
N GLU A 5 1.40 0.69 13.05
CA GLU A 5 0.57 -0.11 13.95
C GLU A 5 -0.43 0.77 14.73
N GLN A 6 -0.01 1.96 15.20
CA GLN A 6 -0.93 2.92 15.83
C GLN A 6 -1.90 3.56 14.81
N ALA A 7 -1.46 3.82 13.58
CA ALA A 7 -2.32 4.35 12.52
C ALA A 7 -3.38 3.34 12.06
N ILE A 8 -3.05 2.04 12.02
CA ILE A 8 -4.00 0.97 11.70
C ILE A 8 -5.00 0.75 12.86
N GLY A 9 -4.54 0.78 14.11
CA GLY A 9 -5.41 0.70 15.29
C GLY A 9 -6.42 1.86 15.35
N PHE A 10 -5.98 3.08 15.06
CA PHE A 10 -6.85 4.26 15.01
C PHE A 10 -7.83 4.24 13.82
N SER A 11 -7.39 3.71 12.67
CA SER A 11 -8.24 3.60 11.46
C SER A 11 -9.33 2.52 11.58
N SER A 12 -9.14 1.51 12.44
CA SER A 12 -10.14 0.47 12.71
C SER A 12 -11.27 0.94 13.64
N GLU A 13 -11.08 1.97 14.46
CA GLU A 13 -12.09 2.48 15.39
C GLU A 13 -13.02 3.55 14.78
N PHE A 14 -12.60 4.24 13.71
CA PHE A 14 -13.27 5.48 13.27
C PHE A 14 -13.79 5.52 11.83
N GLY A 15 -13.79 4.40 11.09
CA GLY A 15 -14.58 4.21 9.86
C GLY A 15 -14.84 5.48 9.04
N LEU A 16 -13.78 6.12 8.53
CA LEU A 16 -13.90 7.34 7.76
C LEU A 16 -14.05 6.98 6.29
N ASP A 17 -15.31 6.86 5.85
CA ASP A 17 -15.74 6.83 4.44
C ASP A 17 -15.52 8.22 3.81
N ASP A 18 -14.26 8.63 3.72
CA ASP A 18 -13.84 9.92 3.20
C ASP A 18 -12.88 9.70 2.02
N GLU A 19 -13.23 10.26 0.86
CA GLU A 19 -12.41 10.22 -0.36
C GLU A 19 -10.98 10.73 -0.10
N GLY A 20 -10.82 11.70 0.81
CA GLY A 20 -9.53 12.22 1.23
C GLY A 20 -8.69 11.20 2.01
N TYR A 21 -9.32 10.34 2.82
CA TYR A 21 -8.64 9.24 3.51
C TYR A 21 -8.11 8.21 2.52
N TYR A 22 -8.94 7.75 1.58
CA TYR A 22 -8.51 6.80 0.55
C TYR A 22 -7.45 7.39 -0.38
N SER A 23 -7.58 8.67 -0.76
CA SER A 23 -6.55 9.39 -1.52
C SER A 23 -5.21 9.47 -0.77
N ALA A 24 -5.26 9.73 0.54
CA ALA A 24 -4.06 9.73 1.38
C ALA A 24 -3.43 8.34 1.46
N LEU A 25 -4.25 7.28 1.60
CA LEU A 25 -3.80 5.90 1.62
C LEU A 25 -3.07 5.52 0.32
N VAL A 26 -3.64 5.85 -0.85
CA VAL A 26 -3.02 5.65 -2.17
C VAL A 26 -1.68 6.39 -2.29
N ARG A 27 -1.61 7.64 -1.82
CA ARG A 27 -0.36 8.42 -1.82
C ARG A 27 0.69 7.80 -0.91
N MET A 28 0.31 7.34 0.28
CA MET A 28 1.24 6.69 1.21
C MET A 28 1.80 5.38 0.63
N PHE A 29 0.95 4.58 -0.02
CA PHE A 29 1.38 3.38 -0.73
C PHE A 29 2.38 3.70 -1.84
N GLU A 30 2.10 4.71 -2.68
CA GLU A 30 3.01 5.15 -3.73
C GLU A 30 4.40 5.53 -3.17
N GLN A 31 4.44 6.32 -2.10
CA GLN A 31 5.71 6.75 -1.50
C GLN A 31 6.48 5.58 -0.90
N ALA A 32 5.79 4.67 -0.20
CA ALA A 32 6.41 3.47 0.33
C ALA A 32 7.00 2.60 -0.80
N LEU A 33 6.26 2.43 -1.90
CA LEU A 33 6.71 1.69 -3.06
C LEU A 33 7.97 2.32 -3.69
N LYS A 34 7.99 3.64 -3.89
CA LYS A 34 9.15 4.39 -4.40
C LYS A 34 10.40 4.18 -3.54
N ILE A 35 10.25 4.18 -2.22
CA ILE A 35 11.36 3.91 -1.29
C ILE A 35 11.84 2.47 -1.46
N VAL A 36 10.93 1.50 -1.43
CA VAL A 36 11.28 0.08 -1.47
C VAL A 36 11.99 -0.30 -2.77
N VAL A 37 11.53 0.17 -3.94
CA VAL A 37 12.18 -0.14 -5.21
C VAL A 37 13.59 0.44 -5.32
N SER A 38 13.89 1.51 -4.56
CA SER A 38 15.21 2.13 -4.49
C SER A 38 16.21 1.40 -3.58
N LEU A 39 15.74 0.42 -2.79
CA LEU A 39 16.60 -0.35 -1.88
C LEU A 39 17.44 -1.40 -2.61
N PRO A 40 18.58 -1.84 -2.02
CA PRO A 40 19.35 -2.99 -2.49
C PRO A 40 18.54 -4.31 -2.42
N GLU A 41 18.82 -5.24 -3.33
CA GLU A 41 18.06 -6.50 -3.53
C GLU A 41 17.62 -7.25 -2.27
N PRO A 42 18.49 -7.62 -1.33
CA PRO A 42 18.08 -8.46 -0.20
C PRO A 42 17.07 -7.76 0.74
N GLN A 43 17.12 -6.43 0.85
CA GLN A 43 16.14 -5.67 1.62
C GLN A 43 14.89 -5.40 0.80
N ARG A 44 15.07 -5.09 -0.49
CA ARG A 44 13.98 -4.81 -1.43
C ARG A 44 13.00 -5.97 -1.53
N GLU A 45 13.45 -7.21 -1.72
CA GLU A 45 12.57 -8.38 -1.82
C GLU A 45 11.70 -8.56 -0.57
N THR A 46 12.31 -8.43 0.62
CA THR A 46 11.59 -8.54 1.89
C THR A 46 10.50 -7.49 2.04
N PHE A 47 10.78 -6.24 1.68
CA PHE A 47 9.79 -5.17 1.78
C PHE A 47 8.76 -5.19 0.65
N LEU A 48 9.11 -5.69 -0.54
CA LEU A 48 8.16 -5.90 -1.63
C LEU A 48 7.11 -6.94 -1.26
N GLY A 49 7.48 -8.07 -0.67
CA GLY A 49 6.49 -9.06 -0.22
C GLY A 49 5.46 -8.45 0.74
N ARG A 50 5.93 -7.64 1.69
CA ARG A 50 5.04 -6.94 2.63
C ARG A 50 4.15 -5.88 1.96
N LEU A 51 4.64 -5.20 0.94
CA LEU A 51 3.83 -4.24 0.18
C LEU A 51 2.83 -4.95 -0.74
N ASP A 52 3.15 -6.14 -1.24
CA ASP A 52 2.22 -6.96 -2.01
C ASP A 52 1.05 -7.45 -1.14
N ASP A 53 1.31 -7.84 0.10
CA ASP A 53 0.25 -8.15 1.07
C ASP A 53 -0.69 -6.95 1.28
N VAL A 54 -0.13 -5.74 1.44
CA VAL A 54 -0.91 -4.49 1.57
C VAL A 54 -1.70 -4.20 0.29
N ARG A 55 -1.11 -4.43 -0.88
CA ARG A 55 -1.77 -4.29 -2.19
C ARG A 55 -2.99 -5.22 -2.27
N ALA A 56 -2.82 -6.49 -1.89
CA ALA A 56 -3.88 -7.48 -1.87
C ALA A 56 -4.99 -7.14 -0.87
N MET A 57 -4.64 -6.64 0.32
CA MET A 57 -5.63 -6.15 1.29
C MET A 57 -6.43 -4.97 0.74
N GLY A 58 -5.80 -4.09 -0.03
CA GLY A 58 -6.45 -2.96 -0.70
C GLY A 58 -7.57 -3.36 -1.67
N GLN A 59 -7.56 -4.59 -2.19
CA GLN A 59 -8.64 -5.10 -3.05
C GLN A 59 -9.98 -5.25 -2.31
N ASN A 60 -9.94 -5.38 -0.99
CA ASN A 60 -11.14 -5.43 -0.14
C ASN A 60 -11.60 -4.05 0.33
N VAL A 61 -10.83 -3.00 0.00
CA VAL A 61 -11.17 -1.62 0.30
C VAL A 61 -11.98 -1.10 -0.90
N GLY A 62 -13.16 -0.54 -0.62
CA GLY A 62 -14.00 0.07 -1.65
C GLY A 62 -13.33 1.26 -2.36
N TRP A 63 -14.08 1.95 -3.22
CA TRP A 63 -13.64 3.19 -3.88
C TRP A 63 -12.44 3.06 -4.86
N GLY A 64 -12.14 1.87 -5.37
CA GLY A 64 -11.10 1.68 -6.39
C GLY A 64 -9.67 1.76 -5.86
N VAL A 65 -9.47 1.72 -4.53
CA VAL A 65 -8.14 1.72 -3.90
C VAL A 65 -7.28 0.55 -4.39
N GLY A 66 -7.88 -0.62 -4.56
CA GLY A 66 -7.21 -1.80 -5.13
C GLY A 66 -6.72 -1.58 -6.56
N ASP A 67 -7.53 -0.94 -7.41
CA ASP A 67 -7.17 -0.62 -8.79
C ASP A 67 -6.01 0.39 -8.84
N ASP A 68 -6.03 1.41 -7.98
CA ASP A 68 -4.95 2.40 -7.86
C ASP A 68 -3.65 1.76 -7.37
N PHE A 69 -3.70 0.87 -6.37
CA PHE A 69 -2.54 0.14 -5.90
C PHE A 69 -1.93 -0.73 -7.01
N ASP A 70 -2.76 -1.45 -7.76
CA ASP A 70 -2.33 -2.26 -8.90
C ASP A 70 -1.71 -1.42 -10.02
N ALA A 71 -2.28 -0.25 -10.30
CA ALA A 71 -1.73 0.68 -11.30
C ALA A 71 -0.35 1.20 -10.87
N LEU A 72 -0.17 1.54 -9.59
CA LEU A 72 1.11 1.95 -9.02
C LEU A 72 2.15 0.83 -9.05
N TRP A 73 1.72 -0.40 -8.72
CA TRP A 73 2.57 -1.59 -8.77
C TRP A 73 3.12 -1.85 -10.17
N ARG A 74 2.24 -1.85 -11.18
CA ARG A 74 2.65 -2.01 -12.59
C ARG A 74 3.53 -0.87 -13.08
N ARG A 75 3.24 0.39 -12.67
CA ARG A 75 4.10 1.55 -13.00
C ARG A 75 5.51 1.44 -12.43
N ALA A 76 5.68 0.74 -11.30
CA ALA A 76 6.98 0.45 -10.74
C ALA A 76 7.72 -0.70 -11.45
N GLY A 77 7.11 -1.30 -12.49
CA GLY A 77 7.68 -2.42 -13.26
C GLY A 77 7.55 -3.77 -12.57
N LEU A 78 6.66 -3.88 -11.58
CA LEU A 78 6.44 -5.10 -10.82
C LEU A 78 5.25 -5.88 -11.40
N GLU A 79 5.39 -7.20 -11.46
CA GLU A 79 4.32 -8.11 -11.86
C GLU A 79 3.44 -8.42 -10.66
N ILE A 80 2.14 -8.63 -10.92
CA ILE A 80 1.19 -9.08 -9.92
C ILE A 80 1.14 -10.60 -10.04
N GLY A 81 1.51 -11.30 -8.98
CA GLY A 81 1.40 -12.76 -8.93
C GLY A 81 -0.07 -13.20 -9.08
N GLU A 82 -0.28 -14.35 -9.74
CA GLU A 82 -1.60 -15.01 -9.87
C GLU A 82 -2.19 -15.41 -8.51
#